data_AF-A0A0E9ULY9-F1
#
_entry.id   AF-A0A0E9ULY9-F1
#
_cell.length_a   1.000
_cell.length_b   1.000
_cell.length_c   1.000
_cell.angle_alpha   90.00
_cell.angle_beta   90.00
_cell.angle_gamma   90.00
#
_symmetry.space_group_name_H-M   'P 1'
#
loop_
_entity.id
_entity.type
_entity.pdbx_description
1 polymer ?
#
loop_
_entity_poly.entity_id
_entity_poly.type
_entity_poly.pdbx_seq_one_letter_code
_entity_poly.pdbx_strand_id
1 'polypeptide(L)' 'MTVFARYFVEYKNYDKDLLTFDSCHMGFSVFKGLVVDLEDGNLIKLAEDGTILRATHGTNDLSTEEIIKHYGPKREWKHF' A
#
# COMPACT_ATOMS: atom_id res chain seq x y z
N MET A 1 -0.98 -7.23 -18.98
CA MET A 1 -1.77 -8.19 -18.18
C MET A 1 -0.80 -9.02 -17.35
N THR A 2 -0.87 -8.97 -16.01
CA THR A 2 0.19 -9.46 -15.12
C THR A 2 0.04 -10.96 -14.81
N VAL A 3 1.15 -11.71 -14.85
CA VAL A 3 1.19 -13.17 -14.60
C VAL A 3 0.64 -13.54 -13.21
N PHE A 4 0.85 -12.67 -12.22
CA PHE A 4 0.38 -12.87 -10.85
C PHE A 4 -1.14 -12.79 -10.72
N ALA A 5 -1.79 -11.79 -11.33
CA ALA A 5 -3.24 -11.66 -11.27
C ALA A 5 -3.93 -12.91 -11.82
N ARG A 6 -3.44 -13.44 -12.96
CA ARG A 6 -3.94 -14.69 -13.54
C ARG A 6 -3.77 -15.88 -12.59
N TYR A 7 -2.61 -16.03 -11.97
CA TYR A 7 -2.37 -17.12 -11.02
C TYR A 7 -3.34 -17.09 -9.83
N PHE A 8 -3.60 -15.90 -9.27
CA PHE A 8 -4.54 -15.76 -8.15
C PHE A 8 -5.98 -16.10 -8.54
N VAL A 9 -6.43 -15.69 -9.73
CA VAL A 9 -7.77 -16.01 -10.21
C VAL A 9 -7.91 -17.50 -10.51
N GLU A 10 -6.98 -18.08 -11.27
CA GLU A 10 -7.09 -19.46 -11.74
C GLU A 10 -6.84 -20.51 -10.65
N TYR A 11 -5.91 -20.25 -9.73
CA TYR A 11 -5.46 -21.26 -8.76
C TYR A 11 -5.79 -20.93 -7.31
N LYS A 12 -6.09 -19.67 -6.99
CA LYS A 12 -6.43 -19.24 -5.62
C LYS A 12 -7.89 -18.80 -5.47
N ASN A 13 -8.69 -18.90 -6.54
CA ASN A 13 -10.12 -18.60 -6.56
C ASN A 13 -10.43 -17.14 -6.18
N TYR A 14 -9.55 -16.21 -6.58
CA TYR A 14 -9.80 -14.77 -6.44
C TYR A 14 -10.76 -14.28 -7.54
N ASP A 15 -11.33 -13.09 -7.33
CA ASP A 15 -12.29 -12.49 -8.26
C ASP A 15 -11.69 -12.26 -9.66
N LYS A 16 -12.45 -12.60 -10.70
CA LYS A 16 -12.06 -12.45 -12.10
C LYS A 16 -11.89 -10.98 -12.50
N ASP A 17 -12.51 -10.06 -11.76
CA ASP A 17 -12.36 -8.61 -11.97
C ASP A 17 -10.92 -8.13 -11.75
N LEU A 18 -10.06 -8.92 -11.08
CA LEU A 18 -8.63 -8.61 -11.00
C LEU A 18 -7.90 -8.67 -12.35
N LEU A 19 -8.48 -9.36 -13.34
CA LEU A 19 -7.91 -9.47 -14.70
C LEU A 19 -8.20 -8.25 -15.56
N THR A 20 -9.25 -7.50 -15.24
CA THR A 20 -9.67 -6.29 -15.94
C THR A 20 -9.07 -5.02 -15.32
N PHE A 21 -8.32 -5.17 -14.23
CA PHE A 21 -7.69 -4.07 -13.50
C PHE A 21 -6.67 -3.33 -14.38
N ASP A 22 -6.97 -2.07 -14.70
CA ASP A 22 -6.09 -1.17 -15.45
C ASP A 22 -5.14 -0.43 -14.50
N SER A 23 -3.88 -0.84 -14.52
CA SER A 23 -2.82 -0.20 -13.74
C SER A 23 -2.48 1.23 -14.20
N CYS A 24 -2.87 1.63 -15.42
CA CYS A 24 -2.53 2.94 -15.98
C CYS A 24 -3.43 4.08 -15.47
N HIS A 25 -4.63 3.77 -14.97
CA HIS A 25 -5.57 4.77 -14.46
C HIS A 25 -5.39 5.14 -13.00
N MET A 26 -4.53 4.41 -12.30
CA MET A 26 -4.25 4.66 -10.90
C MET A 26 -3.22 5.78 -10.80
N GLY A 27 -3.64 6.96 -10.33
CA GLY A 27 -2.74 7.98 -9.75
C GLY A 27 -1.96 7.50 -8.52
N PHE A 28 -1.99 6.19 -8.26
CA PHE A 28 -1.32 5.47 -7.22
C PHE A 28 0.11 5.15 -7.64
N SER A 29 1.03 5.99 -7.20
CA SER A 29 2.43 5.82 -7.51
C SER A 29 3.10 4.85 -6.53
N VAL A 30 3.13 3.56 -6.89
CA VAL A 30 4.01 2.57 -6.27
C VAL A 30 5.45 2.90 -6.67
N PHE A 31 6.21 3.46 -5.73
CA PHE A 31 7.63 3.74 -5.92
C PHE A 31 8.49 2.63 -5.32
N LYS A 32 9.71 2.48 -5.83
CA LYS A 32 10.73 1.66 -5.17
C LYS A 32 10.99 2.21 -3.76
N GLY A 33 11.10 1.34 -2.77
CA GLY A 33 11.37 1.72 -1.38
C GLY A 33 10.12 1.97 -0.51
N LEU A 34 8.95 1.51 -0.96
CA LEU A 34 7.76 1.46 -0.11
C LEU A 34 7.81 0.26 0.85
N VAL A 35 7.29 0.47 2.05
CA VAL A 35 7.04 -0.57 3.05
C VAL A 35 5.58 -0.96 3.00
N VAL A 36 5.31 -2.26 3.01
CA VAL A 36 3.97 -2.83 3.08
C VAL A 36 3.70 -3.20 4.53
N ASP A 37 2.78 -2.49 5.17
CA ASP A 37 2.18 -2.88 6.44
C ASP A 37 1.12 -3.94 6.15
N LEU A 38 1.43 -5.19 6.46
CA LEU A 38 0.52 -6.31 6.27
C LEU A 38 -0.54 -6.41 7.37
N GLU A 39 -0.34 -5.76 8.53
CA GLU A 39 -1.30 -5.80 9.63
C GLU A 39 -2.49 -4.88 9.33
N ASP A 40 -2.21 -3.63 8.96
CA ASP A 40 -3.23 -2.62 8.66
C ASP A 40 -3.52 -2.48 7.15
N GLY A 41 -2.80 -3.20 6.28
CA GLY A 41 -2.99 -3.14 4.83
C GLY A 41 -2.55 -1.80 4.21
N ASN A 42 -1.59 -1.12 4.83
CA ASN A 42 -1.11 0.19 4.41
C ASN A 42 0.17 0.10 3.58
N LEU A 43 0.32 1.01 2.63
CA LEU A 43 1.55 1.22 1.87
C LEU A 43 2.18 2.53 2.36
N ILE A 44 3.43 2.43 2.79
CA ILE A 44 4.09 3.48 3.56
C ILE A 44 5.38 3.90 2.87
N LYS A 45 5.59 5.20 2.75
CA LYS A 45 6.85 5.79 2.34
C LYS A 45 7.59 6.30 3.57
N LEU A 46 8.76 5.73 3.83
CA LEU A 46 9.62 6.13 4.94
C LEU A 46 10.72 7.09 4.46
N ALA A 47 11.13 7.98 5.36
CA ALA A 47 12.39 8.69 5.29
C ALA A 47 13.54 7.82 5.79
N GLU A 48 14.78 8.31 5.63
CA GLU A 48 15.99 7.60 6.08
C GLU A 48 16.06 7.42 7.60
N ASP A 49 15.32 8.22 8.36
CA ASP A 49 15.24 8.19 9.83
C ASP A 49 14.05 7.37 10.36
N GLY A 50 13.25 6.76 9.47
CA GLY A 50 12.08 5.97 9.85
C GLY A 50 10.79 6.76 10.00
N THR A 51 10.82 8.07 9.73
CA THR A 51 9.62 8.91 9.71
C THR A 51 8.75 8.58 8.51
N ILE A 52 7.44 8.46 8.74
CA ILE A 52 6.44 8.22 7.69
C ILE A 52 6.18 9.54 6.95
N LEU A 53 6.60 9.57 5.68
CA LEU A 53 6.41 10.70 4.77
C LEU A 53 5.02 10.68 4.11
N ARG A 54 4.51 9.49 3.79
CA ARG A 54 3.19 9.27 3.20
C ARG A 54 2.71 7.87 3.54
N ALA A 55 1.42 7.70 3.75
CA ALA A 55 0.82 6.39 3.86
C ALA A 55 -0.49 6.34 3.07
N THR A 56 -0.83 5.18 2.56
CA THR A 56 -2.07 4.94 1.80
C THR A 56 -2.69 3.62 2.21
N HIS A 57 -4.01 3.56 2.32
CA HIS A 57 -4.75 2.31 2.54
C HIS A 57 -5.34 1.85 1.21
N GLY A 58 -4.81 0.75 0.66
CA GLY A 58 -5.09 0.38 -0.73
C GLY A 58 -4.68 1.51 -1.68
N THR A 59 -5.65 2.15 -2.33
CA THR A 59 -5.44 3.27 -3.27
C THR A 59 -5.72 4.65 -2.68
N ASN A 60 -6.20 4.72 -1.44
CA ASN A 60 -6.61 5.98 -0.81
C ASN A 60 -5.47 6.56 0.02
N ASP A 61 -5.15 7.83 -0.21
CA ASP A 61 -4.19 8.55 0.62
C ASP A 61 -4.74 8.73 2.03
N LEU A 62 -3.92 8.40 3.03
CA LEU A 62 -4.24 8.68 4.43
C LEU A 62 -3.93 10.15 4.73
N SER A 63 -4.85 10.79 5.41
CA SER A 63 -4.65 12.14 5.96
C SER A 63 -3.59 12.12 7.06
N THR A 64 -3.09 13.31 7.39
CA THR A 64 -2.09 13.48 8.44
C THR A 64 -2.60 12.98 9.80
N GLU A 65 -3.88 13.21 10.08
CA GLU A 65 -4.56 12.83 11.31
C GLU A 65 -4.70 11.31 11.40
N GLU A 66 -5.01 10.64 10.29
CA GLU A 66 -5.09 9.18 10.21
C GLU A 66 -3.71 8.53 10.39
N ILE A 67 -2.66 9.10 9.78
CA ILE A 67 -1.28 8.63 9.97
C ILE A 67 -0.89 8.73 11.45
N ILE A 68 -1.21 9.84 12.12
CA ILE A 68 -0.93 10.00 13.56
C ILE A 68 -1.73 9.01 14.40
N LYS A 69 -2.98 8.72 14.02
CA LYS A 69 -3.82 7.76 14.73
C LYS A 69 -3.27 6.33 14.62
N HIS A 70 -2.76 5.93 13.45
CA HIS A 70 -2.23 4.58 13.21
C HIS A 70 -0.80 4.39 13.75
N TYR A 71 0.07 5.38 13.54
CA TYR A 71 1.51 5.27 13.82
C TYR A 71 1.98 6.12 15.00
N GLY A 72 1.06 6.79 15.68
CA GLY A 72 1.35 7.64 16.82
C GLY A 72 1.81 9.06 16.44
N PRO A 73 1.98 9.93 17.45
CA PRO A 73 2.25 11.36 17.25
C PRO A 73 3.57 11.64 16.52
N LYS A 74 4.54 10.73 16.61
CA LYS A 74 5.84 10.86 15.93
C LYS A 74 5.84 10.35 14.49
N ARG A 75 4.77 9.65 14.07
CA ARG A 75 4.68 9.01 12.74
C ARG A 75 5.90 8.13 12.45
N GLU A 76 6.40 7.46 13.48
CA GLU A 76 7.54 6.54 13.38
C GLU A 76 7.01 5.14 13.12
N TRP A 77 7.62 4.44 12.16
CA TRP A 77 7.30 3.04 11.94
C TRP A 77 7.86 2.18 13.08
N LYS A 78 7.03 1.29 13.63
CA LYS A 78 7.34 0.51 14.86
C LYS A 78 8.54 -0.45 14.71
N HIS A 79 8.96 -0.74 13.48
CA HIS A 79 10.02 -1.70 13.15
C HIS A 79 11.25 -1.05 12.52
N PHE A 80 11.42 0.27 12.67
CA PHE A 80 12.62 0.97 12.22
C PHE A 80 13.78 0.81 13.20
#